data_AF-A0A015JEE7-F1
#
_entry.id   AF-A0A015JEE7-F1
#
_cell.length_a   1.000
_cell.length_b   1.000
_cell.length_c   1.000
_cell.angle_alpha   90.00
_cell.angle_beta   90.00
_cell.angle_gamma   90.00
#
_symmetry.space_group_name_H-M   'P 1'
#
loop_
_entity.id
_entity.type
_entity.pdbx_description
1 polymer ?
#
loop_
_entity_poly.entity_id
_entity_poly.type
_entity_poly.pdbx_seq_one_letter_code
_entity_poly.pdbx_strand_id
1 'polypeptide(L)'
;MDALLIDEVISLAFIMCGIPFHVINNPFFINALKILNPNYIAPFHKTLSKQLLDNEVAKVNNKIDEILEFTNNLTISLNGWTVNKDK
;
A
#
# COMPACT_ATOMS: atom_id res chain seq x y z
N MET A 1 -17.81 -5.76 -9.89
CA MET A 1 -16.62 -5.82 -9.04
C MET A 1 -16.67 -4.60 -8.14
N ASP A 2 -16.58 -4.82 -6.84
CA ASP A 2 -16.80 -3.76 -5.85
C ASP A 2 -15.64 -2.77 -5.87
N ALA A 3 -15.94 -1.46 -5.87
CA ALA A 3 -14.92 -0.42 -5.98
C ALA A 3 -13.86 -0.51 -4.88
N LEU A 4 -14.26 -0.88 -3.66
CA LEU A 4 -13.38 -1.10 -2.52
C LEU A 4 -12.34 -2.20 -2.76
N LEU A 5 -12.73 -3.28 -3.45
CA LEU A 5 -11.81 -4.37 -3.79
C LEU A 5 -10.76 -3.91 -4.82
N ILE A 6 -11.17 -3.06 -5.77
CA ILE A 6 -10.26 -2.50 -6.78
C ILE A 6 -9.27 -1.52 -6.11
N ASP A 7 -9.76 -0.68 -5.20
CA ASP A 7 -8.92 0.25 -4.43
C ASP A 7 -7.84 -0.49 -3.64
N GLU A 8 -8.19 -1.58 -2.95
CA GLU A 8 -7.26 -2.42 -2.19
C GLU A 8 -6.18 -3.04 -3.09
N VAL A 9 -6.58 -3.69 -4.18
CA VAL A 9 -5.62 -4.37 -5.08
C VAL A 9 -4.69 -3.37 -5.77
N ILE A 10 -5.20 -2.21 -6.20
CA ILE A 10 -4.38 -1.14 -6.78
C ILE A 10 -3.41 -0.58 -5.73
N SER A 11 -3.85 -0.38 -4.48
CA SER A 11 -3.00 0.11 -3.40
C SER A 11 -1.83 -0.84 -3.15
N LEU A 12 -2.10 -2.14 -3.06
CA LEU A 12 -1.06 -3.15 -2.91
C LEU A 12 -0.09 -3.15 -4.09
N ALA A 13 -0.58 -3.01 -5.33
CA ALA A 13 0.29 -2.90 -6.51
C ALA A 13 1.21 -1.67 -6.45
N PHE A 14 0.71 -0.52 -6.00
CA PHE A 14 1.53 0.69 -5.84
C PHE A 14 2.61 0.52 -4.77
N ILE A 15 2.25 -0.04 -3.62
CA ILE A 15 3.16 -0.25 -2.48
C ILE A 15 4.24 -1.28 -2.83
N MET A 16 3.83 -2.45 -3.32
CA MET A 16 4.74 -3.58 -3.57
C MET A 16 5.70 -3.30 -4.72
N CYS A 17 5.28 -2.52 -5.73
CA CYS A 17 6.12 -2.17 -6.87
C CYS A 17 6.82 -0.82 -6.72
N GLY A 18 6.65 -0.12 -5.58
CA GLY A 18 7.26 1.19 -5.35
C GLY A 18 6.79 2.27 -6.35
N ILE A 19 5.55 2.17 -6.84
CA ILE A 19 4.99 3.13 -7.79
C ILE A 19 4.68 4.44 -7.05
N PRO A 20 5.20 5.59 -7.51
CA PRO A 20 4.87 6.86 -6.88
C PRO A 20 3.35 7.13 -6.90
N PHE A 21 2.78 7.48 -5.74
CA PHE A 21 1.32 7.66 -5.62
C PHE A 21 0.72 8.69 -6.58
N HIS A 22 1.49 9.69 -7.02
CA HIS A 22 1.00 10.66 -8.01
C HIS A 22 0.63 10.03 -9.37
N VAL A 23 1.09 8.81 -9.66
CA VAL A 23 0.77 8.07 -10.90
C VAL A 23 -0.72 7.75 -11.00
N ILE A 24 -1.42 7.55 -9.87
CA ILE A 24 -2.88 7.25 -9.89
C ILE A 24 -3.70 8.40 -10.49
N ASN A 25 -3.18 9.63 -10.40
CA ASN A 25 -3.79 10.84 -10.95
C ASN A 25 -3.40 11.11 -12.41
N ASN A 26 -2.50 10.31 -12.98
CA ASN A 26 -2.05 10.52 -14.36
C ASN A 26 -3.23 10.24 -15.32
N PRO A 27 -3.53 11.13 -16.29
CA PRO A 27 -4.68 10.97 -17.17
C PRO A 27 -4.61 9.71 -18.04
N PHE A 28 -3.41 9.28 -18.46
CA PHE A 28 -3.24 8.03 -19.21
C PHE A 28 -3.52 6.81 -18.33
N PHE A 29 -3.11 6.85 -17.06
CA PHE A 29 -3.41 5.79 -16.10
C PHE A 29 -4.90 5.70 -15.80
N ILE A 30 -5.56 6.84 -15.55
CA ILE A 30 -7.02 6.92 -15.37
C ILE A 30 -7.74 6.37 -16.61
N ASN A 31 -7.29 6.75 -17.81
CA ASN A 31 -7.88 6.25 -19.06
C ASN A 31 -7.72 4.72 -19.18
N ALA A 32 -6.54 4.17 -18.85
CA ALA A 32 -6.33 2.73 -18.82
C ALA A 32 -7.29 2.02 -17.84
N LEU A 33 -7.45 2.57 -16.63
CA LEU A 33 -8.41 2.05 -15.65
C LEU A 33 -9.86 2.12 -16.15
N LYS A 34 -10.24 3.19 -16.85
CA LYS A 34 -11.57 3.35 -17.45
C LYS A 34 -11.82 2.39 -18.60
N ILE A 35 -10.81 2.05 -19.40
CA ILE A 35 -10.92 1.02 -20.45
C ILE A 35 -11.19 -0.35 -19.81
N LEU A 36 -10.51 -0.67 -18.70
CA LEU A 36 -10.68 -1.93 -17.98
C LEU A 36 -12.02 -2.00 -17.23
N ASN A 37 -12.43 -0.89 -16.61
CA ASN A 37 -13.70 -0.77 -15.91
C ASN A 37 -14.27 0.66 -16.03
N PRO A 38 -15.21 0.91 -16.95
CA PRO A 38 -15.77 2.23 -17.21
C PRO A 38 -16.45 2.87 -15.97
N ASN A 39 -17.00 2.04 -15.09
CA ASN A 39 -17.72 2.49 -13.90
C ASN A 39 -16.80 2.79 -12.71
N TYR A 40 -15.54 2.36 -12.77
CA TYR A 40 -14.58 2.60 -11.68
C TYR A 40 -14.15 4.06 -11.64
N ILE A 41 -14.11 4.65 -10.45
CA ILE A 41 -13.64 6.02 -10.20
C ILE A 41 -12.37 5.88 -9.37
N ALA A 42 -11.23 6.17 -9.97
CA ALA A 42 -9.94 6.05 -9.30
C ALA A 42 -9.86 7.01 -8.09
N PRO A 43 -9.25 6.56 -6.96
CA PRO A 43 -9.03 7.41 -5.82
C PRO A 43 -7.96 8.46 -6.13
N PHE A 44 -8.01 9.58 -5.42
CA PHE A 44 -6.99 10.62 -5.53
C PHE A 44 -5.69 10.16 -4.83
N HIS A 45 -4.53 10.59 -5.31
CA HIS A 45 -3.23 10.19 -4.71
C HIS A 45 -3.13 10.41 -3.20
N LYS A 46 -3.80 11.44 -2.64
CA LYS A 46 -3.82 11.66 -1.18
C LYS A 46 -4.70 10.66 -0.43
N THR A 47 -5.79 10.22 -1.05
CA THR A 47 -6.63 9.12 -0.54
C THR A 47 -5.82 7.84 -0.52
N LEU A 48 -5.08 7.57 -1.59
CA LEU A 48 -4.19 6.41 -1.71
C LEU A 48 -3.07 6.44 -0.66
N SER A 49 -2.33 7.55 -0.55
CA SER A 49 -1.16 7.67 0.32
C SER A 49 -1.46 7.82 1.81
N LYS A 50 -2.71 8.07 2.18
CA LYS A 50 -3.13 8.23 3.58
C LYS A 50 -4.11 7.14 3.94
N GLN A 51 -5.36 7.29 3.50
CA GLN A 51 -6.45 6.42 3.94
C GLN A 51 -6.23 4.95 3.55
N LEU A 52 -5.95 4.68 2.27
CA LEU A 52 -5.79 3.30 1.80
C LEU A 52 -4.51 2.68 2.35
N LEU A 53 -3.40 3.42 2.37
CA LEU A 53 -2.16 2.95 2.97
C LEU A 53 -2.30 2.65 4.47
N ASP A 54 -2.92 3.55 5.24
CA ASP A 54 -3.14 3.38 6.68
C ASP A 54 -4.01 2.16 6.97
N ASN A 55 -5.04 1.90 6.14
CA ASN A 55 -5.88 0.71 6.24
C ASN A 55 -5.07 -0.58 5.99
N GLU A 56 -4.22 -0.61 4.97
CA GLU A 56 -3.37 -1.78 4.69
C GLU A 56 -2.33 -2.00 5.80
N VAL A 57 -1.75 -0.94 6.34
CA VAL A 57 -0.85 -1.01 7.51
C VAL A 57 -1.59 -1.56 8.73
N ALA A 58 -2.80 -1.10 9.00
CA ALA A 58 -3.60 -1.58 10.12
C ALA A 58 -3.95 -3.07 9.99
N LYS A 59 -4.32 -3.54 8.78
CA LYS A 59 -4.56 -4.97 8.51
C LYS A 59 -3.31 -5.81 8.80
N VAL A 60 -2.15 -5.35 8.35
CA VAL A 60 -0.87 -6.04 8.58
C VAL A 60 -0.51 -6.06 10.07
N ASN A 61 -0.65 -4.93 10.77
CA ASN A 61 -0.37 -4.83 12.20
C ASN A 61 -1.27 -5.77 13.00
N ASN A 62 -2.59 -5.76 12.76
CA ASN A 62 -3.52 -6.66 13.44
C ASN A 62 -3.12 -8.13 13.24
N LYS A 63 -2.73 -8.50 12.02
CA LYS A 63 -2.25 -9.86 11.73
C LYS A 63 -0.93 -10.18 12.43
N ILE A 64 -0.02 -9.22 12.53
CA ILE A 64 1.23 -9.38 13.28
C ILE A 64 0.93 -9.56 14.76
N ASP A 65 0.03 -8.75 15.34
CA ASP A 65 -0.38 -8.84 16.75
C ASP A 65 -0.97 -10.22 17.05
N GLU A 66 -1.87 -10.73 16.20
CA GLU A 66 -2.38 -12.11 16.30
C GLU A 66 -1.25 -13.15 16.28
N ILE A 67 -0.29 -13.02 15.37
CA ILE A 67 0.86 -13.95 15.30
C ILE A 67 1.70 -13.88 16.59
N LEU A 68 1.93 -12.68 17.10
CA LEU A 68 2.74 -12.45 18.30
C LEU A 68 2.06 -13.01 19.55
N GLU A 69 0.74 -12.90 19.68
CA GLU A 69 -0.03 -13.43 20.82
C GLU A 69 0.13 -14.95 20.99
N PHE A 70 0.24 -15.70 19.88
CA PHE A 70 0.34 -17.17 19.90
C PHE A 70 1.76 -17.72 19.69
N THR A 71 2.77 -16.87 19.53
CA THR A 71 4.16 -17.30 19.31
C THR A 71 4.95 -17.32 20.60
N ASN A 72 5.55 -18.47 20.95
CA ASN A 72 6.53 -18.58 22.04
C ASN A 72 7.96 -18.53 21.48
N ASN A 73 8.89 -17.92 22.22
CA ASN A 73 10.32 -17.79 21.88
C ASN A 73 10.65 -16.87 20.69
N LEU A 74 10.23 -15.60 20.76
CA LEU A 74 10.59 -14.57 19.77
C LEU A 74 12.04 -14.10 19.93
N THR A 75 12.77 -13.99 18.82
CA THR A 75 14.11 -13.35 18.78
C THR A 75 14.04 -12.07 17.96
N ILE A 76 14.55 -10.98 18.52
CA ILE A 76 14.63 -9.68 17.84
C ILE A 76 16.06 -9.49 17.34
N SER A 77 16.22 -9.24 16.04
CA SER A 77 17.53 -8.97 15.42
C SER A 77 17.65 -7.49 15.06
N LEU A 78 18.76 -6.87 15.44
CA LEU A 78 19.08 -5.47 15.12
C LEU A 78 20.10 -5.41 13.97
N ASN A 79 19.78 -4.73 12.88
CA ASN A 79 20.72 -4.45 11.81
C ASN A 79 21.38 -3.07 12.03
N GLY A 80 22.63 -3.03 12.46
CA GLY A 80 23.37 -1.80 12.83
C GLY A 80 23.81 -0.91 11.67
N TRP A 81 23.00 -0.77 10.61
CA TRP A 81 23.34 0.06 9.46
C TRP A 81 23.36 1.55 9.81
N THR A 82 24.44 2.24 9.42
CA THR A 82 24.55 3.69 9.46
C THR A 82 24.67 4.24 8.03
N VAL A 83 23.96 5.32 7.74
CA VAL A 83 24.05 6.02 6.44
C VAL A 83 25.10 7.11 6.57
N ASN A 84 26.17 7.06 5.77
CA ASN A 84 27.19 8.09 5.78
C ASN A 84 26.61 9.36 5.12
N LYS A 85 26.55 10.47 5.87
CA LYS A 85 25.98 11.74 5.40
C LYS A 85 27.00 12.64 4.67
N ASP A 86 28.26 12.19 4.55
CA ASP A 86 29.38 13.03 4.12
C ASP A 86 29.89 12.73 2.69
N LYS A 87 28.99 12.36 1.76
CA LYS A 87 29.31 12.27 0.32
C LYS A 87 28.24 12.90 -0.56
#